data_AF-A0A9X9QCI8-F1
#
_entry.id   AF-A0A9X9QCI8-F1
#
_cell.length_a   1.000
_cell.length_b   1.000
_cell.length_c   1.000
_cell.angle_alpha   90.00
_cell.angle_beta   90.00
_cell.angle_gamma   90.00
#
_symmetry.space_group_name_H-M   'P 1'
#
loop_
_entity.id
_entity.type
_entity.pdbx_description
1 polymer ?
#
loop_
_entity_poly.entity_id
_entity_poly.type
_entity_poly.pdbx_seq_one_letter_code
_entity_poly.pdbx_strand_id
1 'polypeptide(L)'
;MSCAYVIILTSVARMVVTGWENSYSYYGLHENPSVNGFPVPSPKLGIHMSPSQITVHGTYVVAYCSILKDLRQIVEKSSTNGKR
;
A
#
# COMPACT_ATOMS: atom_id res chain seq x y z
N MET A 1 -2.51 10.21 -12.68
CA MET A 1 -1.58 9.58 -11.72
C MET A 1 -2.43 9.00 -10.62
N SER A 2 -2.32 7.68 -10.42
CA SER A 2 -3.18 6.92 -9.53
C SER A 2 -2.38 6.47 -8.31
N CYS A 3 -3.01 6.45 -7.13
CA CYS A 3 -2.36 6.12 -5.88
C CYS A 3 -3.24 5.25 -4.99
N ALA A 4 -2.62 4.28 -4.32
CA ALA A 4 -3.18 3.57 -3.18
C ALA A 4 -2.42 3.98 -1.91
N TYR A 5 -3.13 4.22 -0.82
CA TYR A 5 -2.56 4.45 0.49
C TYR A 5 -2.42 3.13 1.23
N VAL A 6 -1.26 2.94 1.84
CA VAL A 6 -0.95 1.77 2.66
C VAL A 6 -0.67 2.23 4.07
N ILE A 7 -1.45 1.72 5.00
CA ILE A 7 -1.46 2.12 6.41
C ILE A 7 -1.10 0.88 7.22
N ILE A 8 -0.03 0.96 8.02
CA ILE A 8 0.34 -0.09 8.98
C ILE A 8 -0.04 0.40 10.38
N LEU A 9 -0.82 -0.41 11.09
CA LEU A 9 -1.07 -0.24 12.52
C LEU A 9 -0.25 -1.27 13.29
N THR A 10 0.85 -0.85 13.91
CA THR A 10 1.77 -1.77 14.60
C THR A 10 1.17 -2.36 15.86
N SER A 11 0.23 -1.65 16.51
CA SER A 11 -0.47 -2.13 17.71
C SER A 11 -1.29 -3.40 17.48
N VAL A 12 -1.72 -3.65 16.24
CA VAL A 12 -2.58 -4.79 15.87
C VAL A 12 -1.97 -5.66 14.76
N ALA A 13 -0.73 -5.37 14.33
CA ALA A 13 -0.05 -6.05 13.23
C ALA A 13 -0.89 -6.14 11.93
N ARG A 14 -1.63 -5.07 11.61
CA ARG A 14 -2.49 -5.02 10.41
C ARG A 14 -2.00 -3.98 9.41
N MET A 15 -2.16 -4.34 8.13
CA MET A 15 -1.96 -3.44 7.01
C MET A 15 -3.31 -3.17 6.34
N VAL A 16 -3.67 -1.91 6.19
CA VAL A 16 -4.84 -1.47 5.42
C VAL A 16 -4.33 -0.88 4.11
N VAL A 17 -4.88 -1.34 3.00
CA VAL A 17 -4.68 -0.74 1.68
C VAL A 17 -5.98 -0.09 1.26
N THR A 18 -5.95 1.20 0.97
CA THR A 18 -7.15 1.97 0.61
C THR A 18 -6.85 2.93 -0.54
N GLY A 19 -7.85 3.21 -1.36
CA GLY A 19 -7.71 4.17 -2.44
C GLY A 19 -9.04 4.50 -3.09
N TRP A 20 -9.06 5.63 -3.78
CA TRP A 20 -10.21 6.08 -4.56
C TRP A 20 -9.74 6.62 -5.89
N GLU A 21 -10.30 6.13 -6.98
CA GLU A 21 -10.09 6.66 -8.32
C GLU A 21 -11.36 6.53 -9.16
N ASN A 22 -11.87 7.67 -9.65
CA ASN A 22 -13.09 7.74 -10.45
C ASN A 22 -14.27 6.99 -9.79
N SER A 23 -14.74 5.92 -10.44
CA SER A 23 -15.84 5.04 -9.98
C SER A 23 -15.38 3.81 -9.19
N TYR A 24 -14.07 3.67 -8.94
CA TYR A 24 -13.50 2.54 -8.20
C TYR A 24 -12.94 3.00 -6.87
N SER A 25 -13.47 2.43 -5.79
CA SER A 25 -12.91 2.53 -4.45
C SER A 25 -12.45 1.15 -4.00
N TYR A 26 -11.34 1.12 -3.26
CA TYR A 26 -10.81 -0.11 -2.71
C TYR A 26 -10.53 0.08 -1.23
N TYR A 27 -10.91 -0.93 -0.44
CA TYR A 27 -10.53 -1.09 0.95
C TYR A 27 -10.19 -2.55 1.17
N GLY A 28 -8.96 -2.84 1.58
CA GLY A 28 -8.48 -4.18 1.85
C GLY A 28 -7.70 -4.23 3.15
N LEU A 29 -8.01 -5.22 3.97
CA LEU A 29 -7.28 -5.53 5.20
C LEU A 29 -6.39 -6.74 4.96
N HIS A 30 -5.11 -6.60 5.28
CA HIS A 30 -4.09 -7.62 5.08
C HIS A 30 -3.34 -7.84 6.39
N GLU A 31 -2.93 -9.09 6.62
CA GLU A 31 -1.94 -9.37 7.66
C GLU A 31 -0.63 -8.68 7.29
N ASN A 32 0.01 -8.04 8.26
CA ASN A 32 1.32 -7.46 8.04
C ASN A 32 2.40 -8.45 8.48
N PRO A 33 3.09 -9.14 7.54
CA PRO A 33 4.12 -10.11 7.89
C PRO A 33 5.37 -9.46 8.50
N SER A 34 5.54 -8.14 8.39
CA SER A 34 6.72 -7.42 8.86
C SER A 34 6.32 -6.30 9.81
N VAL A 35 6.57 -6.49 11.11
CA VAL A 35 6.04 -5.68 12.22
C VAL A 35 6.22 -4.17 11.98
N ASN A 36 7.26 -3.74 11.25
CA ASN A 36 7.57 -2.34 10.98
C ASN A 36 7.91 -2.04 9.50
N GLY A 37 7.55 -2.91 8.56
CA GLY A 37 8.00 -2.80 7.16
C GLY A 37 6.86 -2.73 6.15
N PHE A 38 6.91 -1.75 5.25
CA PHE A 38 6.06 -1.74 4.06
C PHE A 38 6.62 -2.68 2.99
N PRO A 39 5.77 -3.46 2.29
CA PRO A 39 6.22 -4.26 1.16
C PRO A 39 6.63 -3.34 0.00
N VAL A 40 7.93 -3.18 -0.23
CA VAL A 40 8.42 -2.31 -1.31
C VAL A 40 8.08 -2.93 -2.67
N PRO A 41 7.30 -2.24 -3.54
CA PRO A 41 6.99 -2.74 -4.87
C PRO A 41 8.25 -2.90 -5.71
N SER A 42 8.31 -3.94 -6.56
CA SER A 42 9.43 -4.09 -7.50
C SER A 42 9.46 -2.90 -8.48
N PRO A 43 10.64 -2.29 -8.75
CA PRO A 43 10.77 -1.18 -9.69
C PRO A 43 10.22 -1.48 -11.09
N LYS A 44 10.28 -2.76 -11.51
CA LYS A 44 9.75 -3.24 -12.80
C LYS A 44 8.24 -3.07 -12.95
N LEU A 45 7.52 -2.89 -11.84
CA LEU A 45 6.08 -2.70 -11.85
C LEU A 45 5.66 -1.26 -12.17
N GLY A 46 6.60 -0.31 -12.18
CA GLY A 46 6.29 1.12 -12.36
C GLY A 46 5.42 1.68 -11.23
N ILE A 47 5.52 1.08 -10.03
CA ILE A 47 4.83 1.52 -8.81
C ILE A 47 5.88 2.08 -7.88
N HIS A 48 5.70 3.34 -7.46
CA HIS A 48 6.63 4.04 -6.60
C HIS A 48 6.02 4.22 -5.22
N MET A 49 6.82 3.95 -4.18
CA MET A 49 6.46 4.24 -2.79
C MET A 49 6.85 5.68 -2.43
N SER A 50 5.97 6.40 -1.75
CA SER A 50 6.28 7.73 -1.24
C SER A 50 7.46 7.70 -0.26
N PRO A 51 8.41 8.65 -0.34
CA PRO A 51 9.52 8.71 0.59
C PRO A 51 9.08 9.14 2.00
N SER A 52 8.01 9.93 2.10
CA SER A 52 7.44 10.38 3.37
C SER A 52 6.67 9.25 4.04
N GLN A 53 7.15 8.81 5.20
CA GLN A 53 6.43 7.94 6.12
C GLN A 53 5.86 8.81 7.25
N ILE A 54 4.55 9.00 7.25
CA ILE A 54 3.89 9.70 8.37
C ILE A 54 3.78 8.69 9.50
N THR A 55 4.42 8.97 10.63
CA THR A 55 4.40 8.13 11.82
C THR A 55 3.68 8.85 12.95
N VAL A 56 2.51 8.35 13.35
CA VAL A 56 1.73 8.90 14.47
C VAL A 56 1.27 7.73 15.35
N HIS A 57 1.73 7.69 16.60
CA HIS A 57 1.29 6.68 17.60
C HIS A 57 1.28 5.22 17.09
N GLY A 58 2.32 4.78 16.39
CA GLY A 58 2.39 3.41 15.84
C GLY A 58 1.56 3.18 14.57
N THR A 59 0.99 4.25 14.00
CA THR A 59 0.40 4.26 12.67
C THR A 59 1.43 4.79 11.68
N TYR A 60 1.75 4.00 10.67
CA TYR A 60 2.65 4.38 9.58
C TYR A 60 1.83 4.46 8.29
N VAL A 61 2.08 5.49 7.48
CA VAL A 61 1.37 5.67 6.19
C VAL A 61 2.37 5.92 5.07
N VAL A 62 2.18 5.22 3.95
CA VAL A 62 2.83 5.49 2.65
C VAL A 62 1.80 5.51 1.53
N ALA A 63 2.16 6.10 0.40
CA ALA A 63 1.40 5.98 -0.85
C ALA A 63 2.18 5.15 -1.86
N TYR A 64 1.50 4.22 -2.53
CA TYR A 64 1.96 3.55 -3.74
C TYR A 64 1.30 4.19 -4.94
N CYS A 65 2.08 4.85 -5.78
CA CYS A 65 1.58 5.60 -6.91
C CYS A 65 2.17 5.10 -8.23
N SER A 66 1.39 5.25 -9.30
CA SER A 66 1.84 4.98 -10.66
C SER A 66 1.26 5.99 -11.65
N ILE A 67 2.02 6.27 -12.70
CA ILE A 67 1.56 7.02 -13.87
C ILE A 67 0.98 6.07 -14.92
N LEU A 68 1.41 4.80 -14.91
CA LEU A 68 1.06 3.80 -15.93
C LEU A 68 -0.06 2.85 -15.49
N LYS A 69 -0.41 2.84 -14.19
CA LYS A 69 -1.36 1.89 -13.60
C LYS A 69 -2.49 2.61 -12.91
N ASP A 70 -3.70 2.11 -13.13
CA ASP A 70 -4.88 2.47 -12.35
C ASP A 70 -4.82 1.87 -10.93
N LEU A 71 -5.71 2.34 -10.06
CA LEU A 71 -5.81 1.90 -8.67
C LEU A 71 -5.96 0.38 -8.53
N ARG A 72 -6.75 -0.27 -9.39
CA ARG A 72 -6.98 -1.72 -9.31
C ARG A 72 -5.68 -2.49 -9.56
N GLN A 73 -4.94 -2.11 -10.58
CA GLN A 73 -3.65 -2.70 -10.89
C GLN A 73 -2.60 -2.43 -9.81
N ILE A 74 -2.60 -1.24 -9.21
CA ILE A 74 -1.68 -0.92 -8.09
C ILE A 74 -1.94 -1.86 -6.90
N VAL A 75 -3.21 -2.04 -6.52
CA VAL A 75 -3.61 -2.88 -5.40
C VAL A 75 -3.28 -4.36 -5.66
N GLU A 76 -3.67 -4.90 -6.82
CA GLU A 76 -3.40 -6.30 -7.19
C GLU A 76 -1.90 -6.61 -7.17
N LYS A 77 -1.06 -5.68 -7.64
CA LYS A 77 0.38 -5.88 -7.75
C LYS A 77 1.17 -5.57 -6.48
N SER A 78 0.61 -4.80 -5.55
CA SER A 78 1.20 -4.51 -4.24
C SER A 78 0.88 -5.56 -3.18
N SER A 79 -0.26 -6.25 -3.31
CA SER A 79 -0.71 -7.28 -2.36
C SER A 79 -0.08 -8.67 -2.59
N THR A 80 0.49 -8.95 -3.77
CA THR A 80 0.98 -10.29 -4.17
C THR A 80 2.31 -10.76 -3.56
N ASN A 81 2.93 -10.03 -2.64
CA ASN A 81 4.16 -10.49 -1.97
C ASN A 81 3.93 -11.23 -0.64
N GLY A 82 2.67 -11.47 -0.25
CA GLY A 82 2.29 -12.12 1.02
C GLY A 82 1.86 -13.59 0.93
N LYS A 83 2.05 -14.28 -0.20
CA LYS A 83 1.77 -15.73 -0.31
C LYS A 83 3.05 -16.52 -0.60
N ARG A 84 3.67 -17.00 0.47
CA ARG A 84 4.43 -18.26 0.48
C ARG A 84 4.05 -19.04 1.71
#